data_AF-A0A0F0GMK8-F1
#
_entry.id   AF-A0A0F0GMK8-F1
#
_cell.length_a   1.000
_cell.length_b   1.000
_cell.length_c   1.000
_cell.angle_alpha   90.00
_cell.angle_beta   90.00
_cell.angle_gamma   90.00
#
_symmetry.space_group_name_H-M   'P 1'
#
loop_
_entity.id
_entity.type
_entity.pdbx_description
1 polymer ?
#
loop_
_entity_poly.entity_id
_entity_poly.type
_entity_poly.pdbx_seq_one_letter_code
_entity_poly.pdbx_strand_id
1 'polypeptide(L)'
;MMTGRVAANVVIGVGALYALLPLVWLLLASTVDTQALFASDFFSLDNSAFADNVKGLFTQEKGIYGRWYLNSVLYAVGGAAFGALISTAAGYVFDKFSFTGKNQLFALVLVSVMVPAAVLALPLYLMASAAGAANTIWSVIIPVLFNP
;
A
#
# COMPACT_ATOMS: atom_id res chain seq x y z
N MET A 1 36.76 2.01 -16.51
CA MET A 1 35.60 2.80 -16.02
C MET A 1 34.33 2.58 -16.85
N MET A 2 34.36 2.49 -18.19
CA MET A 2 33.15 2.23 -19.01
C MET A 2 32.52 0.85 -18.78
N THR A 3 33.31 -0.22 -18.64
CA THR A 3 32.80 -1.59 -18.45
C THR A 3 31.95 -1.75 -17.18
N GLY A 4 32.30 -1.05 -16.09
CA GLY A 4 31.54 -1.08 -14.84
C GLY A 4 30.16 -0.41 -14.96
N ARG A 5 30.05 0.67 -15.74
CA ARG A 5 28.77 1.34 -16.01
C ARG A 5 27.86 0.51 -16.89
N VAL A 6 28.43 -0.17 -17.90
CA VAL A 6 27.67 -1.08 -18.77
C VAL A 6 27.15 -2.27 -17.97
N ALA A 7 27.99 -2.89 -17.13
CA ALA A 7 27.56 -3.99 -16.25
C ALA A 7 26.45 -3.56 -15.28
N ALA A 8 26.59 -2.40 -14.63
CA ALA A 8 25.55 -1.86 -13.76
C ALA A 8 24.23 -1.60 -14.51
N ASN A 9 24.29 -1.02 -15.72
CA ASN A 9 23.10 -0.76 -16.54
C ASN A 9 22.41 -2.06 -16.97
N VAL A 10 23.17 -3.11 -17.31
CA VAL A 10 22.61 -4.42 -17.66
C VAL A 10 21.92 -5.05 -16.47
N VAL A 11 22.55 -5.02 -15.28
CA VAL A 11 21.94 -5.55 -14.04
C VAL A 11 20.65 -4.81 -13.70
N ILE A 12 20.67 -3.48 -13.76
CA ILE A 12 19.48 -2.65 -13.51
C ILE A 12 18.41 -2.93 -14.58
N GLY A 13 18.79 -3.06 -15.86
CA GLY A 13 17.88 -3.35 -16.95
C GLY A 13 17.17 -4.69 -16.79
N VAL A 14 17.91 -5.74 -16.43
CA VAL A 14 17.33 -7.07 -16.15
C VAL A 14 16.42 -7.01 -14.92
N GLY A 15 16.85 -6.33 -13.85
CA GLY A 15 16.02 -6.13 -12.66
C GLY A 15 14.72 -5.37 -12.96
N ALA A 16 14.78 -4.35 -13.80
CA ALA A 16 13.61 -3.59 -14.24
C ALA A 16 12.66 -4.46 -15.08
N LEU A 17 13.17 -5.23 -16.04
CA LEU A 17 12.35 -6.16 -16.83
C LEU A 17 11.64 -7.20 -15.95
N TYR A 18 12.36 -7.76 -14.97
CA TYR A 18 11.79 -8.69 -14.01
C TYR A 18 10.69 -8.04 -13.15
N ALA A 19 10.91 -6.81 -12.68
CA ALA A 19 9.91 -6.07 -11.90
C ALA A 19 8.66 -5.68 -12.73
N LEU A 20 8.81 -5.47 -14.04
CA LEU A 20 7.71 -5.15 -14.94
C LEU A 20 6.88 -6.37 -15.36
N LEU A 21 7.47 -7.57 -15.33
CA LEU A 21 6.80 -8.82 -15.74
C LEU A 21 5.40 -9.01 -15.08
N PRO A 22 5.23 -8.91 -13.75
CA PRO A 22 3.90 -9.04 -13.15
C PRO A 22 2.92 -7.94 -13.56
N LEU A 23 3.40 -6.73 -13.89
CA LEU A 23 2.54 -5.65 -14.38
C LEU A 23 2.06 -5.92 -15.80
N VAL A 24 2.94 -6.39 -16.68
CA VAL A 24 2.57 -6.83 -18.03
C VAL A 24 1.55 -7.97 -17.96
N TRP A 25 1.78 -8.93 -17.07
CA TRP A 25 0.83 -10.01 -16.83
C TRP A 25 -0.53 -9.49 -16.36
N LEU A 26 -0.57 -8.55 -15.41
CA LEU A 26 -1.81 -7.96 -14.92
C LEU A 26 -2.59 -7.23 -16.03
N LEU A 27 -1.88 -6.50 -16.90
CA LEU A 27 -2.50 -5.80 -18.04
C LEU A 27 -3.13 -6.79 -19.01
N LEU A 28 -2.42 -7.85 -19.40
CA LEU A 28 -2.97 -8.90 -20.26
C LEU A 28 -4.16 -9.59 -19.58
N ALA A 29 -4.03 -9.96 -18.31
CA ALA A 29 -5.10 -10.59 -17.55
C ALA A 29 -6.37 -9.71 -17.47
N SER A 30 -6.23 -8.39 -17.40
CA SER A 30 -7.38 -7.48 -17.39
C SER A 30 -8.16 -7.46 -18.72
N THR A 31 -7.55 -7.91 -19.82
CA THR A 31 -8.14 -7.91 -21.17
C THR A 31 -8.83 -9.21 -21.56
N VAL A 32 -8.62 -10.27 -20.78
CA VAL A 32 -9.12 -11.62 -21.07
C VAL A 32 -10.30 -11.96 -20.14
N ASP A 33 -11.20 -12.83 -20.59
CA ASP A 33 -12.32 -13.29 -19.76
C ASP A 33 -11.87 -14.30 -18.67
N THR A 34 -12.73 -14.54 -17.67
CA THR A 34 -12.42 -15.45 -16.56
C THR A 34 -12.08 -16.87 -17.01
N GLN A 35 -12.68 -17.37 -18.10
CA GLN A 35 -12.46 -18.75 -18.56
C GLN A 35 -11.07 -18.87 -19.21
N ALA A 36 -10.72 -17.93 -20.06
CA ALA A 36 -9.41 -17.86 -20.72
C ALA A 36 -8.26 -17.53 -19.72
N LEU A 37 -8.56 -16.79 -18.63
CA LEU A 37 -7.63 -16.60 -17.52
C LEU A 37 -7.22 -17.93 -16.85
N PHE A 38 -8.17 -18.84 -16.61
CA PHE A 38 -7.88 -20.15 -16.01
C PHE A 38 -7.35 -21.17 -17.01
N ALA A 39 -7.66 -21.02 -18.30
CA ALA A 39 -7.13 -21.85 -19.38
C ALA A 39 -5.67 -21.51 -19.77
N SER A 40 -5.08 -20.48 -19.15
CA SER A 40 -3.73 -19.98 -19.45
C SER A 40 -3.54 -19.44 -20.87
N ASP A 41 -4.64 -19.05 -21.53
CA ASP A 41 -4.62 -18.50 -22.90
C ASP A 41 -4.50 -16.97 -22.88
N PHE A 42 -3.43 -16.47 -22.22
CA PHE A 42 -3.25 -15.04 -21.92
C PHE A 42 -2.91 -14.18 -23.15
N PHE A 43 -2.51 -14.80 -24.27
CA PHE A 43 -2.10 -14.12 -25.50
C PHE A 43 -3.18 -14.11 -26.59
N SER A 44 -4.33 -14.74 -26.33
CA SER A 44 -5.47 -14.70 -27.24
C SER A 44 -6.13 -13.33 -27.16
N LEU A 45 -5.72 -12.43 -28.05
CA LEU A 45 -6.30 -11.09 -28.22
C LEU A 45 -7.58 -11.08 -29.08
N ASP A 46 -8.04 -12.25 -29.53
CA ASP A 46 -9.16 -12.38 -30.48
C ASP A 46 -10.51 -11.93 -29.88
N ASN A 47 -10.65 -11.91 -28.55
CA ASN A 47 -11.83 -11.39 -27.85
C ASN A 47 -11.42 -10.55 -26.62
N SER A 48 -11.13 -9.26 -26.83
CA SER A 48 -10.84 -8.33 -25.72
C SER A 48 -12.08 -8.11 -24.85
N ALA A 49 -12.08 -8.66 -23.64
CA ALA A 49 -13.11 -8.49 -22.61
C ALA A 49 -12.85 -7.26 -21.72
N PHE A 50 -11.87 -6.42 -22.05
CA PHE A 50 -11.43 -5.32 -21.19
C PHE A 50 -12.57 -4.36 -20.78
N ALA A 51 -13.37 -3.92 -21.75
CA ALA A 51 -14.46 -2.99 -21.49
C ALA A 51 -15.53 -3.61 -20.57
N ASP A 52 -15.83 -4.90 -20.76
CA ASP A 52 -16.78 -5.64 -19.94
C ASP A 52 -16.25 -5.92 -18.54
N ASN A 53 -14.95 -6.21 -18.40
CA ASN A 53 -14.27 -6.35 -17.12
C ASN A 53 -14.32 -5.04 -16.32
N VAL A 54 -14.00 -3.90 -16.96
CA VAL A 54 -14.06 -2.57 -16.32
C VAL A 54 -15.50 -2.20 -15.95
N LYS A 55 -16.45 -2.40 -16.86
CA LYS A 55 -17.87 -2.16 -16.57
C LYS A 55 -18.36 -3.07 -15.44
N GLY A 56 -17.92 -4.33 -15.42
CA GLY A 56 -18.15 -5.29 -14.36
C GLY A 56 -17.73 -4.73 -13.01
N LEU A 57 -16.49 -4.23 -12.88
CA LEU A 57 -15.98 -3.66 -11.62
C LEU A 57 -16.90 -2.60 -11.02
N PHE A 58 -17.43 -1.69 -11.85
CA PHE A 58 -18.27 -0.59 -11.37
C PHE A 58 -19.78 -0.90 -11.31
N THR A 59 -20.22 -2.06 -11.81
CA THR A 59 -21.64 -2.47 -11.76
C THR A 59 -21.89 -3.62 -10.78
N GLN A 60 -20.88 -4.44 -10.50
CA GLN A 60 -20.88 -5.48 -9.47
C GLN A 60 -21.27 -4.90 -8.10
N GLU A 61 -22.10 -5.64 -7.37
CA GLU A 61 -22.56 -5.29 -6.01
C GLU A 61 -23.06 -3.83 -5.87
N LYS A 62 -23.82 -3.34 -6.85
CA LYS A 62 -24.34 -1.96 -6.91
C LYS A 62 -23.25 -0.89 -6.98
N GLY A 63 -22.09 -1.21 -7.57
CA GLY A 63 -20.98 -0.27 -7.76
C GLY A 63 -20.21 0.04 -6.48
N ILE A 64 -20.23 -0.88 -5.50
CA ILE A 64 -19.52 -0.72 -4.23
C ILE A 64 -18.00 -0.50 -4.40
N TYR A 65 -17.43 -1.00 -5.50
CA TYR A 65 -16.02 -0.82 -5.86
C TYR A 65 -15.61 0.66 -5.86
N GLY A 66 -16.45 1.56 -6.37
CA GLY A 66 -16.14 3.00 -6.35
C GLY A 66 -15.98 3.54 -4.92
N ARG A 67 -16.77 3.04 -3.97
CA ARG A 67 -16.64 3.40 -2.55
C ARG A 67 -15.38 2.81 -1.93
N TRP A 68 -15.05 1.55 -2.25
CA TRP A 68 -13.79 0.94 -1.79
C TRP A 68 -12.58 1.70 -2.30
N TYR A 69 -12.57 2.07 -3.59
CA TYR A 69 -11.50 2.85 -4.19
C TYR A 69 -11.36 4.22 -3.51
N LEU A 70 -12.48 4.94 -3.33
CA LEU A 70 -12.46 6.23 -2.65
C LEU A 70 -11.97 6.13 -1.20
N ASN A 71 -12.41 5.10 -0.47
CA ASN A 71 -11.92 4.81 0.88
C ASN A 71 -10.40 4.58 0.86
N SER A 72 -9.89 3.74 -0.03
CA SER A 72 -8.45 3.47 -0.17
C SER A 72 -7.65 4.74 -0.45
N VAL A 73 -8.12 5.59 -1.38
CA VAL A 73 -7.48 6.87 -1.68
C VAL A 73 -7.50 7.79 -0.47
N LEU A 74 -8.63 7.92 0.21
CA LEU A 74 -8.77 8.77 1.39
C LEU A 74 -7.86 8.30 2.53
N TYR A 75 -7.75 6.99 2.74
CA TYR A 75 -6.88 6.43 3.78
C TYR A 75 -5.40 6.60 3.44
N ALA A 76 -5.02 6.35 2.18
CA ALA A 76 -3.65 6.50 1.75
C ALA A 76 -3.19 7.97 1.79
N VAL A 77 -3.96 8.87 1.18
CA VAL A 77 -3.60 10.30 1.09
C VAL A 77 -3.72 10.97 2.45
N GLY A 78 -4.84 10.77 3.15
CA GLY A 78 -5.06 11.34 4.48
C GLY A 78 -4.02 10.80 5.48
N GLY A 79 -3.87 9.48 5.56
CA GLY A 79 -2.89 8.83 6.43
C GLY A 79 -1.46 9.30 6.15
N ALA A 80 -1.04 9.32 4.89
CA ALA A 80 0.30 9.77 4.52
C ALA A 80 0.53 11.26 4.82
N ALA A 81 -0.45 12.13 4.53
CA ALA A 81 -0.30 13.57 4.77
C ALA A 81 -0.17 13.88 6.27
N PHE A 82 -1.08 13.35 7.08
CA PHE A 82 -1.04 13.59 8.53
C PHE A 82 0.14 12.87 9.20
N GLY A 83 0.44 11.63 8.79
CA GLY A 83 1.61 10.90 9.26
C GLY A 83 2.90 11.65 8.93
N ALA A 84 3.06 12.15 7.70
CA ALA A 84 4.20 12.95 7.31
C ALA A 84 4.31 14.26 8.13
N LEU A 85 3.20 14.94 8.41
CA LEU A 85 3.19 16.14 9.24
C LEU A 85 3.67 15.84 10.66
N ILE A 86 3.14 14.80 11.30
CA ILE A 86 3.51 14.41 12.67
C ILE A 86 4.98 13.95 12.70
N SER A 87 5.40 13.08 11.77
CA SER A 87 6.77 12.58 11.69
C SER A 87 7.78 13.68 11.40
N THR A 88 7.43 14.67 10.56
CA THR A 88 8.30 15.82 10.31
C THR A 88 8.42 16.71 11.54
N ALA A 89 7.31 16.97 12.25
CA ALA A 89 7.34 17.76 13.48
C ALA A 89 8.14 17.06 14.59
N ALA A 90 7.93 15.77 14.79
CA ALA A 90 8.69 14.97 15.76
C ALA A 90 10.18 14.89 15.38
N GLY A 91 10.46 14.62 14.09
CA GLY A 91 11.83 14.59 13.55
C GLY A 91 12.55 15.93 13.73
N TYR A 92 11.86 17.05 13.54
CA TYR A 92 12.42 18.39 13.78
C TYR A 92 12.81 18.59 15.26
N VAL A 93 11.96 18.13 16.19
CA VAL A 93 12.26 18.21 17.63
C VAL A 93 13.48 17.35 17.98
N PHE A 94 13.53 16.13 17.46
CA PHE A 94 14.67 15.23 17.64
C PHE A 94 15.95 15.73 16.95
N ASP A 95 15.89 16.52 15.88
CA ASP A 95 17.07 17.11 15.26
C ASP A 95 17.55 18.35 16.03
N LYS A 96 16.67 19.35 16.17
CA LYS A 96 17.06 20.71 16.60
C LYS A 96 17.20 20.91 18.10
N PHE A 97 16.48 20.15 18.92
CA PHE A 97 16.45 20.38 20.36
C PHE A 97 17.28 19.32 21.11
N SER A 98 17.94 19.77 22.17
CA SER A 98 18.59 18.92 23.16
C SER A 98 17.75 18.93 24.43
N PHE A 99 17.22 17.77 24.82
CA PHE A 99 16.42 17.60 26.03
C PHE A 99 16.76 16.28 26.72
N THR A 100 16.53 16.23 28.03
CA THR A 100 16.81 15.05 28.86
C THR A 100 15.92 13.88 28.41
N GLY A 101 16.51 12.71 28.16
CA GLY A 101 15.79 11.50 27.72
C GLY A 101 15.64 11.34 26.20
N LYS A 102 16.18 12.25 25.39
CA LYS A 102 16.15 12.21 23.92
C LYS A 102 16.51 10.85 23.32
N ASN A 103 17.63 10.27 23.74
CA ASN A 103 18.11 8.98 23.22
C ASN A 103 17.19 7.80 23.61
N GLN A 104 16.56 7.86 24.78
CA GLN A 104 15.64 6.82 25.25
C GLN A 104 14.33 6.86 24.47
N LEU A 105 13.76 8.06 24.24
CA LEU A 105 12.57 8.22 23.41
C LEU A 105 12.85 7.83 21.96
N PHE A 106 14.02 8.18 21.42
CA PHE A 106 14.40 7.76 20.08
C PHE A 106 14.53 6.23 19.96
N ALA A 107 15.15 5.58 20.94
CA ALA A 107 15.21 4.12 21.00
C ALA A 107 13.82 3.48 21.09
N LEU A 108 12.88 4.07 21.85
CA LEU A 108 11.50 3.60 21.93
C LEU A 108 10.80 3.66 20.58
N VAL A 109 10.98 4.75 19.82
CA VAL A 109 10.46 4.87 18.45
C VAL A 109 11.02 3.76 17.56
N LEU A 110 12.34 3.53 17.57
CA LEU A 110 12.95 2.45 16.80
C LEU A 110 12.41 1.06 17.17
N VAL A 111 12.21 0.79 18.46
CA VAL A 111 11.61 -0.49 18.92
C VAL A 111 10.17 -0.63 18.42
N SER A 112 9.39 0.46 18.38
CA SER A 112 8.01 0.42 17.88
C SER A 112 7.92 0.05 16.40
N VAL A 113 8.86 0.51 15.56
CA VAL A 113 8.95 0.15 14.13
C VAL A 113 9.23 -1.34 13.93
N MET A 114 9.89 -1.99 14.88
CA MET A 114 10.19 -3.43 14.81
C MET A 114 8.99 -4.31 15.15
N VAL A 115 7.90 -3.75 15.70
CA VAL A 115 6.72 -4.52 16.08
C VAL A 115 5.93 -4.89 14.81
N PRO A 116 5.70 -6.20 14.55
CA PRO A 116 4.96 -6.60 13.35
C PRO A 116 3.51 -6.12 13.40
N ALA A 117 3.05 -5.50 12.31
CA ALA A 117 1.67 -5.00 12.19
C ALA A 117 0.61 -6.08 12.45
N ALA A 118 0.89 -7.35 12.11
CA ALA A 118 0.00 -8.47 12.35
C ALA A 118 -0.33 -8.69 13.84
N VAL A 119 0.64 -8.44 14.75
CA VAL A 119 0.45 -8.59 16.20
C VAL A 119 -0.42 -7.45 16.75
N LEU A 120 -0.36 -6.27 16.13
CA LEU A 120 -1.14 -5.10 16.52
C LEU A 120 -2.60 -5.18 16.08
N ALA A 121 -2.93 -6.00 15.08
CA ALA A 121 -4.27 -6.08 14.50
C ALA A 121 -5.35 -6.42 15.54
N LEU A 122 -5.13 -7.43 16.38
CA LEU A 122 -6.11 -7.85 17.40
C LEU A 122 -6.27 -6.79 18.52
N PRO A 123 -5.19 -6.27 19.13
CA PRO A 123 -5.29 -5.17 20.10
C PRO A 123 -6.02 -3.94 19.54
N LEU A 124 -5.68 -3.51 18.32
CA LEU A 124 -6.32 -2.35 17.67
C LEU A 124 -7.82 -2.61 17.46
N TYR A 125 -8.19 -3.82 17.05
CA TYR A 125 -9.59 -4.22 16.91
C TYR A 125 -10.34 -4.16 18.26
N LEU A 126 -9.75 -4.73 19.33
CA LEU A 126 -10.37 -4.72 20.65
C LEU A 126 -10.57 -3.29 21.18
N MET A 127 -9.58 -2.41 20.97
CA MET A 127 -9.70 -0.99 21.32
C MET A 127 -10.79 -0.28 20.50
N ALA A 128 -10.84 -0.51 19.18
CA ALA A 128 -11.88 0.07 18.32
C ALA A 128 -13.28 -0.44 18.70
N SER A 129 -13.41 -1.73 19.03
CA SER A 129 -14.65 -2.33 19.49
C SER A 129 -15.10 -1.76 20.83
N ALA A 130 -14.19 -1.63 21.80
CA ALA A 130 -14.48 -1.03 23.09
C ALA A 130 -14.91 0.45 22.96
N ALA A 131 -14.34 1.17 21.99
CA ALA A 131 -14.70 2.55 21.68
C ALA A 131 -15.99 2.68 20.84
N GLY A 132 -16.66 1.58 20.47
CA GLY A 132 -17.82 1.60 19.58
C GLY A 132 -17.52 2.05 18.15
N ALA A 133 -16.24 2.13 17.77
CA ALA A 133 -15.77 2.55 16.45
C ALA A 133 -15.50 1.35 15.51
N ALA A 134 -15.77 0.12 15.96
CA ALA A 134 -15.65 -1.07 15.12
C ALA A 134 -16.52 -0.95 13.86
N ASN A 135 -16.00 -1.41 12.73
CA ASN A 135 -16.64 -1.31 11.41
C ASN A 135 -16.94 0.13 10.95
N THR A 136 -16.11 1.09 11.35
CA THR A 136 -16.18 2.48 10.87
C THR A 136 -14.88 2.91 10.21
N ILE A 137 -14.92 4.03 9.50
CA ILE A 137 -13.72 4.66 8.95
C ILE A 137 -12.65 4.97 10.02
N TRP A 138 -13.09 5.28 11.24
CA TRP A 138 -12.22 5.70 12.34
C TRP A 138 -11.35 4.56 12.87
N SER A 139 -11.83 3.31 12.81
CA SER A 139 -11.03 2.15 13.21
C SER A 139 -9.82 1.90 12.30
N VAL A 140 -9.80 2.53 11.11
CA VAL A 140 -8.69 2.43 10.16
C VAL A 140 -7.83 3.69 10.17
N ILE A 141 -8.45 4.88 10.13
CA ILE A 141 -7.69 6.14 10.06
C ILE A 141 -6.86 6.35 11.32
N ILE A 142 -7.44 6.22 12.51
CA ILE A 142 -6.75 6.56 13.77
C ILE A 142 -5.45 5.77 13.92
N PRO A 143 -5.42 4.43 13.76
CA PRO A 143 -4.17 3.68 13.86
C PRO A 143 -3.14 4.05 12.79
N VAL A 144 -3.59 4.29 11.55
CA VAL A 144 -2.71 4.62 10.42
C VAL A 144 -1.98 5.96 10.64
N LEU A 145 -2.61 6.92 11.31
CA LEU A 145 -2.01 8.23 11.61
C LEU A 145 -0.75 8.14 12.49
N PHE A 146 -0.64 7.09 13.29
CA PHE A 146 0.43 6.90 14.27
C PHE A 146 1.26 5.64 13.98
N ASN A 147 1.14 5.07 12.78
CA ASN A 147 1.98 3.95 12.38
C ASN A 147 3.42 4.49 12.13
N PRO A 148 4.42 4.05 12.92
CA PRO A 148 5.77 4.58 12.85
C PRO A 148 6.52 4.15 11.58
#